data_AF-A0A2S2G1S6-F1
#
_entry.id   AF-A0A2S2G1S6-F1
#
_cell.length_a   1.000
_cell.length_b   1.000
_cell.length_c   1.000
_cell.angle_alpha   90.00
_cell.angle_beta   90.00
_cell.angle_gamma   90.00
#
_symmetry.space_group_name_H-M   'P 1'
#
loop_
_entity.id
_entity.type
_entity.pdbx_description
1 polymer ?
#
loop_
_entity_poly.entity_id
_entity_poly.type
_entity_poly.pdbx_seq_one_letter_code
_entity_poly.pdbx_strand_id
1 'polypeptide(L)'
;MTPAPAESRRPEPRNETRLPHPETAPHIRLGVYQERSSAVTATITGTPTRTIQALLTIHGFEPLDEQTMVMARIDREEPHHAEQAARALRAENLTVDITPELREEIDTEWTWANYPMPWCSREEIREVSNGAQKIYDDIRHGRLIIHAHAHDGLTTVAVGTYREGRPSIHLHGENHLRTESMRYGNPVEAITEFDRLYGDAVRPGPAPATSTEHEAARIRTSLPGTADAPSAPATTGLVDAHAAAVGNHEALLNDFLASHGKWEKWRTWSDETTHAVHESLVMRAEFVHEADPDDAQWKIAAYESPVGERLWHATLTATVPVDIVRALLESLDSADAVEIAAGNVVSEANVWEATRPLFEADWDHSVDGRFIRWQAPGDHSAGVQFDAFAANFRQSDLPMWTFWGEGTADAPEWALTFSTQAAGSVLQDVAVEAAGRYAAPLASARRQNSLRTASPVPDPHAGPPARTR
;
A
#
# COMPACT_ATOMS: atom_id res chain seq x y z
N MET A 1 -20.92 80.95 60.14
CA MET A 1 -20.90 79.60 59.53
C MET A 1 -20.46 79.77 58.09
N THR A 2 -19.20 79.46 57.81
CA THR A 2 -18.58 79.60 56.49
C THR A 2 -17.92 78.26 56.19
N PRO A 3 -18.34 77.52 55.15
CA PRO A 3 -17.66 76.28 54.76
C PRO A 3 -16.45 76.57 53.86
N ALA A 4 -15.46 75.70 54.02
CA ALA A 4 -14.14 75.71 53.40
C ALA A 4 -14.14 75.32 51.91
N PRO A 5 -13.04 75.58 51.16
CA PRO A 5 -12.98 75.42 49.70
C PRO A 5 -12.57 74.01 49.25
N ALA A 6 -12.82 73.76 47.96
CA ALA A 6 -12.73 72.49 47.25
C ALA A 6 -11.32 71.88 47.15
N GLU A 7 -11.25 70.56 47.35
CA GLU A 7 -10.09 69.73 47.03
C GLU A 7 -9.98 69.44 45.52
N SER A 8 -8.79 69.63 45.00
CA SER A 8 -8.39 69.34 43.62
C SER A 8 -8.43 67.85 43.30
N ARG A 9 -9.16 67.48 42.25
CA ARG A 9 -9.15 66.14 41.65
C ARG A 9 -7.74 65.77 41.16
N ARG A 10 -7.21 64.65 41.67
CA ARG A 10 -6.10 63.91 41.04
C ARG A 10 -6.51 63.48 39.62
N PRO A 11 -5.64 63.61 38.60
CA PRO A 11 -5.88 62.98 37.32
C PRO A 11 -5.62 61.47 37.42
N GLU A 12 -6.51 60.67 36.81
CA GLU A 12 -6.30 59.24 36.61
C GLU A 12 -4.99 58.97 35.84
N PRO A 13 -4.24 57.90 36.18
CA PRO A 13 -3.08 57.52 35.40
C PRO A 13 -3.55 57.09 34.00
N ARG A 14 -3.03 57.82 33.00
CA ARG A 14 -3.17 57.50 31.57
C ARG A 14 -2.67 56.07 31.33
N ASN A 15 -3.37 55.38 30.43
CA ASN A 15 -2.95 54.16 29.73
C ASN A 15 -1.43 54.18 29.43
N GLU A 16 -0.65 53.61 30.32
CA GLU A 16 0.72 53.19 30.03
C GLU A 16 0.62 51.88 29.27
N THR A 17 0.87 51.98 27.96
CA THR A 17 1.60 50.97 27.19
C THR A 17 1.19 49.53 27.47
N ARG A 18 0.20 49.02 26.71
CA ARG A 18 0.28 47.62 26.28
C ARG A 18 1.62 47.45 25.58
N LEU A 19 2.61 46.97 26.31
CA LEU A 19 3.78 46.31 25.76
C LEU A 19 3.26 45.30 24.73
N PRO A 20 3.73 45.31 23.48
CA PRO A 20 3.54 44.15 22.62
C PRO A 20 4.12 42.97 23.40
N HIS A 21 3.34 41.91 23.55
CA HIS A 21 3.87 40.65 24.06
C HIS A 21 5.11 40.33 23.22
N PRO A 22 6.25 39.90 23.80
CA PRO A 22 7.39 39.50 22.99
C PRO A 22 6.89 38.40 22.06
N GLU A 23 6.80 38.68 20.76
CA GLU A 23 6.63 37.63 19.76
C GLU A 23 7.72 36.61 20.05
N THR A 24 7.30 35.40 20.41
CA THR A 24 8.24 34.35 20.80
C THR A 24 9.13 34.11 19.60
N ALA A 25 10.44 34.34 19.77
CA ALA A 25 11.40 34.18 18.69
C ALA A 25 11.21 32.78 18.08
N PRO A 26 11.11 32.68 16.76
CA PRO A 26 10.76 31.44 16.12
C PRO A 26 11.89 30.43 16.33
N HIS A 27 11.50 29.21 16.68
CA HIS A 27 12.40 28.12 17.02
C HIS A 27 12.09 26.91 16.15
N ILE A 28 13.12 26.28 15.61
CA ILE A 28 12.99 25.13 14.70
C ILE A 28 13.58 23.91 15.40
N ARG A 29 12.78 22.86 15.56
CA ARG A 29 13.23 21.57 16.06
C ARG A 29 13.25 20.56 14.91
N LEU A 30 14.43 20.03 14.60
CA LEU A 30 14.61 18.95 13.63
C LEU A 30 14.67 17.60 14.35
N GLY A 31 13.85 16.65 13.93
CA GLY A 31 13.82 15.30 14.52
C GLY A 31 13.45 14.22 13.49
N VAL A 32 13.60 12.96 13.87
CA VAL A 32 13.22 11.82 13.02
C VAL A 32 11.69 11.79 12.85
N TYR A 33 11.21 11.47 11.65
CA TYR A 33 9.79 11.32 11.35
C TYR A 33 9.29 9.95 11.82
N GLN A 34 8.52 9.91 12.92
CA GLN A 34 8.09 8.66 13.59
C GLN A 34 9.32 7.80 13.96
N GLU A 35 9.18 6.63 14.60
CA GLU A 35 10.33 5.79 15.00
C GLU A 35 11.05 5.13 13.78
N ARG A 36 10.94 5.72 12.58
CA ARG A 36 11.49 5.21 11.31
C ARG A 36 12.52 6.18 10.74
N SER A 37 13.66 5.64 10.30
CA SER A 37 14.84 6.39 9.84
C SER A 37 14.73 7.03 8.45
N SER A 38 13.58 6.96 7.76
CA SER A 38 13.47 7.38 6.35
C SER A 38 13.01 8.83 6.11
N ALA A 39 12.78 9.64 7.15
CA ALA A 39 12.46 11.06 6.97
C ALA A 39 12.77 11.94 8.20
N VAL A 40 12.84 13.25 7.98
CA VAL A 40 13.12 14.25 9.01
C VAL A 40 11.99 15.26 9.08
N THR A 41 11.48 15.52 10.28
CA THR A 41 10.52 16.59 10.56
C THR A 41 11.23 17.87 10.99
N ALA A 42 10.65 19.01 10.62
CA ALA A 42 10.96 20.33 11.15
C ALA A 42 9.71 20.90 11.82
N THR A 43 9.71 20.96 13.15
CA THR A 43 8.64 21.60 13.93
C THR A 43 9.02 23.04 14.25
N ILE A 44 8.17 23.99 13.86
CA ILE A 44 8.36 25.42 14.04
C ILE A 44 7.50 25.86 15.22
N THR A 45 8.12 26.35 16.29
CA THR A 45 7.43 26.93 17.44
C THR A 45 7.64 28.45 17.51
N GLY A 46 6.69 29.16 18.12
CA GLY A 46 6.60 30.63 18.04
C GLY A 46 5.76 31.10 16.86
N THR A 47 5.75 32.40 16.56
CA THR A 47 4.99 32.93 15.42
C THR A 47 5.62 32.43 14.11
N PRO A 48 4.96 31.55 13.35
CA PRO A 48 5.52 31.04 12.11
C PRO A 48 5.59 32.18 11.11
N THR A 49 6.77 32.42 10.53
CA THR A 49 6.90 33.36 9.42
C THR A 49 6.97 32.59 8.11
N ARG A 50 6.32 33.12 7.07
CA ARG A 50 6.45 32.58 5.69
C ARG A 50 7.91 32.49 5.24
N THR A 51 8.77 33.35 5.79
CA THR A 51 10.21 33.35 5.54
C THR A 51 10.89 32.07 6.03
N ILE A 52 10.53 31.56 7.22
CA ILE A 52 11.10 30.32 7.75
C ILE A 52 10.67 29.12 6.93
N GLN A 53 9.38 29.05 6.58
CA GLN A 53 8.88 28.00 5.69
C GLN A 53 9.56 28.05 4.32
N ALA A 54 9.79 29.25 3.75
CA ALA A 54 10.51 29.40 2.49
C ALA A 54 11.98 28.95 2.59
N LEU A 55 12.68 29.28 3.68
CA LEU A 55 14.06 28.83 3.92
C LEU A 55 14.13 27.31 4.08
N LEU A 56 13.22 26.71 4.84
CA LEU A 56 13.10 25.26 4.96
C LEU A 56 12.79 24.60 3.61
N THR A 57 11.93 25.21 2.79
CA THR A 57 11.63 24.77 1.42
C THR A 57 12.87 24.76 0.53
N ILE A 58 13.71 25.79 0.60
CA ILE A 58 14.99 25.84 -0.13
C ILE A 58 15.91 24.67 0.25
N HIS A 59 15.81 24.20 1.49
CA HIS A 59 16.57 23.07 2.00
C HIS A 59 15.88 21.71 1.85
N GLY A 60 14.78 21.63 1.09
CA GLY A 60 14.12 20.36 0.76
C GLY A 60 13.07 19.88 1.76
N PHE A 61 12.61 20.76 2.66
CA PHE A 61 11.44 20.49 3.49
C PHE A 61 10.15 20.92 2.79
N GLU A 62 9.08 20.15 2.97
CA GLU A 62 7.75 20.44 2.43
C GLU A 62 6.73 20.59 3.55
N PRO A 63 5.73 21.49 3.41
CA PRO A 63 4.74 21.71 4.46
C PRO A 63 3.83 20.49 4.63
N LEU A 64 3.70 20.01 5.87
CA LEU A 64 2.68 19.04 6.30
C LEU A 64 1.48 19.75 6.93
N ASP A 65 1.76 20.73 7.78
CA ASP A 65 0.76 21.64 8.36
C ASP A 65 1.36 23.05 8.55
N GLU A 66 0.67 23.92 9.28
CA GLU A 66 1.09 25.31 9.51
C GLU A 66 2.42 25.43 10.28
N GLN A 67 2.76 24.44 11.11
CA GLN A 67 3.91 24.45 12.02
C GLN A 67 4.89 23.32 11.75
N THR A 68 4.53 22.34 10.92
CA THR A 68 5.34 21.16 10.65
C THR A 68 5.68 21.06 9.17
N MET A 69 6.96 20.85 8.90
CA MET A 69 7.46 20.53 7.58
C MET A 69 8.22 19.20 7.62
N VAL A 70 8.35 18.53 6.47
CA VAL A 70 9.03 17.23 6.37
C VAL A 70 9.99 17.19 5.20
N MET A 71 11.15 16.56 5.42
CA MET A 71 12.08 16.17 4.38
C MET A 71 11.99 14.64 4.24
N ALA A 72 11.57 14.20 3.06
CA ALA A 72 11.63 12.81 2.63
C ALA A 72 12.29 12.81 1.25
N ARG A 73 13.26 11.93 1.02
CA ARG A 73 14.08 11.89 -0.19
C ARG A 73 14.16 10.46 -0.71
N ILE A 74 14.38 10.32 -2.01
CA ILE A 74 14.53 9.03 -2.67
C ILE A 74 15.95 8.46 -2.53
N ASP A 75 16.86 9.27 -1.99
CA ASP A 75 18.25 8.90 -1.73
C ASP A 75 18.53 8.44 -0.30
N ARG A 76 17.56 8.56 0.61
CA ARG A 76 17.69 8.20 2.03
C ARG A 76 18.82 8.92 2.77
N GLU A 77 19.23 10.10 2.27
CA GLU A 77 20.26 10.94 2.90
C GLU A 77 19.65 12.12 3.68
N GLU A 78 18.42 11.99 4.18
CA GLU A 78 17.73 13.02 4.95
C GLU A 78 18.52 13.48 6.17
N PRO A 79 19.17 12.62 6.99
CA PRO A 79 19.98 13.07 8.12
C PRO A 79 21.11 14.01 7.68
N HIS A 80 21.83 13.65 6.61
CA HIS A 80 22.90 14.48 6.07
C HIS A 80 22.39 15.85 5.60
N HIS A 81 21.29 15.87 4.86
CA HIS A 81 20.70 17.10 4.35
C HIS A 81 20.04 17.94 5.44
N ALA A 82 19.48 17.32 6.48
CA ALA A 82 18.96 18.00 7.67
C ALA A 82 20.10 18.68 8.46
N GLU A 83 21.27 18.06 8.56
CA GLU A 83 22.43 18.69 9.18
C GLU A 83 22.90 19.92 8.38
N GLN A 84 22.96 19.82 7.05
CA GLN A 84 23.27 20.96 6.18
C GLN A 84 22.25 22.08 6.35
N ALA A 85 20.96 21.76 6.38
CA ALA A 85 19.88 22.72 6.59
C ALA A 85 20.03 23.42 7.96
N ALA A 86 20.30 22.67 9.03
CA ALA A 86 20.49 23.25 10.36
C ALA A 86 21.69 24.20 10.40
N ARG A 87 22.81 23.86 9.74
CA ARG A 87 23.99 24.73 9.66
C ARG A 87 23.66 26.03 8.90
N ALA A 88 22.95 25.94 7.78
CA ALA A 88 22.54 27.10 6.99
C ALA A 88 21.56 28.01 7.75
N LEU A 89 20.52 27.44 8.38
CA LEU A 89 19.54 28.19 9.17
C LEU A 89 20.17 28.90 10.37
N ARG A 90 21.14 28.26 11.05
CA ARG A 90 21.89 28.90 12.14
C ARG A 90 22.76 30.07 11.65
N ALA A 91 23.28 29.99 10.42
CA ALA A 91 24.01 31.11 9.80
C ALA A 91 23.11 32.33 9.56
N GLU A 92 21.80 32.11 9.36
CA GLU A 92 20.78 33.16 9.28
C GLU A 92 20.27 33.63 10.66
N ASN A 93 20.97 33.29 11.75
CA ASN A 93 20.62 33.60 13.14
C ASN A 93 19.29 33.00 13.62
N LEU A 94 18.82 31.91 13.00
CA LEU A 94 17.66 31.16 13.49
C LEU A 94 18.07 30.16 14.57
N THR A 95 17.21 29.99 15.59
CA THR A 95 17.45 28.99 16.63
C THR A 95 16.98 27.63 16.12
N VAL A 96 17.93 26.70 15.95
CA VAL A 96 17.66 25.34 15.46
C VAL A 96 18.21 24.30 16.41
N ASP A 97 17.33 23.45 16.93
CA ASP A 97 17.67 22.28 17.73
C ASP A 97 17.55 21.01 16.89
N ILE A 98 18.50 20.09 17.07
CA ILE A 98 18.48 18.73 16.47
C ILE A 98 18.23 17.77 17.64
N THR A 99 17.24 16.90 17.53
CA THR A 99 16.97 15.93 18.61
C THR A 99 18.10 14.91 18.75
N PRO A 100 18.29 14.31 19.94
CA PRO A 100 19.32 13.29 20.14
C PRO A 100 19.23 12.11 19.16
N GLU A 101 18.02 11.69 18.81
CA GLU A 101 17.77 10.57 17.89
C GLU A 101 18.23 10.93 16.47
N LEU A 102 17.90 12.14 15.99
CA LEU A 102 18.38 12.59 14.69
C LEU A 102 19.89 12.84 14.70
N ARG A 103 20.47 13.24 15.84
CA ARG A 103 21.92 13.36 15.97
C ARG A 103 22.62 12.02 15.81
N GLU A 104 22.07 10.97 16.41
CA GLU A 104 22.59 9.60 16.27
C GLU A 104 22.57 9.14 14.80
N GLU A 105 21.47 9.39 14.07
CA GLU A 105 21.38 9.08 12.64
C GLU A 105 22.36 9.88 11.77
N ILE A 106 22.59 11.16 12.10
CA ILE A 106 23.59 12.01 11.42
C ILE A 106 25.01 11.45 11.63
N ASP A 107 25.32 11.03 12.85
CA ASP A 107 26.63 10.54 13.24
C ASP A 107 26.85 9.07 12.81
N THR A 108 25.77 8.35 12.47
CA THR A 108 25.81 6.96 12.00
C THR A 108 26.55 6.87 10.66
N GLU A 109 27.56 6.00 10.64
CA GLU A 109 28.32 5.68 9.44
C GLU A 109 27.56 4.66 8.61
N TRP A 110 26.74 5.15 7.68
CA TRP A 110 26.09 4.32 6.68
C TRP A 110 27.13 3.74 5.72
N THR A 111 27.12 2.41 5.57
CA THR A 111 27.80 1.74 4.46
C THR A 111 26.74 1.44 3.40
N TRP A 112 26.88 2.00 2.20
CA TRP A 112 26.09 1.57 1.05
C TRP A 112 26.56 0.19 0.61
N ALA A 113 26.15 -0.84 1.34
CA ALA A 113 26.45 -2.22 1.00
C ALA A 113 25.98 -2.47 -0.44
N ASN A 114 26.91 -2.86 -1.32
CA ASN A 114 26.67 -3.10 -2.74
C ASN A 114 26.31 -1.85 -3.57
N TYR A 115 26.83 -0.66 -3.23
CA TYR A 115 26.81 0.45 -4.18
C TYR A 115 27.52 0.03 -5.48
N PRO A 116 26.89 0.19 -6.66
CA PRO A 116 27.43 -0.35 -7.92
C PRO A 116 28.76 0.30 -8.34
N MET A 117 29.13 1.40 -7.68
CA MET A 117 30.41 2.11 -7.85
C MET A 117 31.23 2.04 -6.56
N PRO A 118 31.83 0.89 -6.20
CA PRO A 118 32.57 0.72 -4.94
C PRO A 118 33.85 1.58 -4.87
N TRP A 119 34.23 2.25 -5.96
CA TRP A 119 35.35 3.18 -6.04
C TRP A 119 34.98 4.63 -5.73
N CYS A 120 33.69 4.97 -5.57
CA CYS A 120 33.26 6.31 -5.21
C CYS A 120 33.46 6.56 -3.71
N SER A 121 33.93 7.76 -3.37
CA SER A 121 33.92 8.26 -2.00
C SER A 121 32.50 8.54 -1.51
N ARG A 122 32.33 8.66 -0.19
CA ARG A 122 31.05 8.98 0.45
C ARG A 122 30.47 10.29 -0.06
N GLU A 123 31.30 11.30 -0.24
CA GLU A 123 30.91 12.60 -0.79
C GLU A 123 30.46 12.49 -2.25
N GLU A 124 31.16 11.71 -3.08
CA GLU A 124 30.78 11.49 -4.48
C GLU A 124 29.46 10.71 -4.59
N ILE A 125 29.22 9.72 -3.73
CA ILE A 125 27.95 8.99 -3.67
C ILE A 125 26.81 9.98 -3.34
N ARG A 126 26.99 10.83 -2.32
CA ARG A 126 26.01 11.88 -1.97
C ARG A 126 25.76 12.85 -3.11
N GLU A 127 26.78 13.19 -3.89
CA GLU A 127 26.62 14.07 -5.04
C GLU A 127 25.75 13.42 -6.13
N VAL A 128 26.02 12.16 -6.47
CA VAL A 128 25.23 11.38 -7.44
C VAL A 128 23.79 11.22 -6.96
N SER A 129 23.61 10.78 -5.72
CA SER A 129 22.32 10.65 -5.05
C SER A 129 21.51 11.95 -5.05
N ASN A 130 22.16 13.07 -4.74
CA ASN A 130 21.51 14.38 -4.76
C ASN A 130 21.16 14.83 -6.19
N GLY A 131 21.96 14.44 -7.19
CA GLY A 131 21.61 14.60 -8.61
C GLY A 131 20.33 13.83 -8.97
N ALA A 132 20.24 12.59 -8.53
CA ALA A 132 19.08 11.73 -8.74
C ALA A 132 17.81 12.30 -8.07
N GLN A 133 17.94 12.80 -6.83
CA GLN A 133 16.85 13.48 -6.13
C GLN A 133 16.34 14.71 -6.91
N LYS A 134 17.24 15.53 -7.46
CA LYS A 134 16.84 16.71 -8.26
C LYS A 134 16.06 16.31 -9.51
N ILE A 135 16.49 15.26 -10.21
CA ILE A 135 15.78 14.73 -11.38
C ILE A 135 14.38 14.25 -10.97
N TYR A 136 14.27 13.52 -9.87
CA TYR A 136 12.98 13.09 -9.32
C TYR A 136 12.07 14.27 -8.99
N ASP A 137 12.58 15.31 -8.33
CA ASP A 137 11.81 16.51 -8.04
C ASP A 137 11.41 17.25 -9.32
N ASP A 138 12.26 17.30 -10.33
CA ASP A 138 11.92 17.91 -11.61
C ASP A 138 10.79 17.16 -12.32
N ILE A 139 10.76 15.83 -12.24
CA ILE A 139 9.64 15.01 -12.75
C ILE A 139 8.38 15.28 -11.95
N ARG A 140 8.46 15.20 -10.62
CA ARG A 140 7.32 15.38 -9.70
C ARG A 140 6.65 16.74 -9.84
N HIS A 141 7.44 17.81 -9.99
CA HIS A 141 6.92 19.16 -10.18
C HIS A 141 6.57 19.48 -11.65
N GLY A 142 6.66 18.49 -12.56
CA GLY A 142 6.36 18.66 -13.98
C GLY A 142 7.32 19.62 -14.71
N ARG A 143 8.51 19.85 -14.16
CA ARG A 143 9.59 20.61 -14.83
C ARG A 143 10.29 19.76 -15.89
N LEU A 144 10.40 18.46 -15.67
CA LEU A 144 10.82 17.45 -16.62
C LEU A 144 9.63 16.58 -17.01
N ILE A 145 9.26 16.58 -18.28
CA ILE A 145 8.19 15.73 -18.80
C ILE A 145 8.83 14.47 -19.37
N ILE A 146 8.48 13.30 -18.84
CA ILE A 146 8.92 12.02 -19.39
C ILE A 146 7.97 11.61 -20.52
N HIS A 147 8.53 11.40 -21.72
CA HIS A 147 7.77 11.02 -22.91
C HIS A 147 7.63 9.51 -23.03
N ALA A 148 8.69 8.78 -22.68
CA ALA A 148 8.73 7.34 -22.74
C ALA A 148 9.81 6.79 -21.79
N HIS A 149 9.67 5.52 -21.45
CA HIS A 149 10.64 4.74 -20.70
C HIS A 149 10.82 3.37 -21.34
N ALA A 150 11.88 2.66 -20.96
CA ALA A 150 12.13 1.28 -21.32
C ALA A 150 12.95 0.63 -20.20
N HIS A 151 13.14 -0.68 -20.28
CA HIS A 151 14.06 -1.41 -19.43
C HIS A 151 15.22 -1.93 -20.30
N ASP A 152 16.46 -1.56 -20.01
CA ASP A 152 17.63 -1.89 -20.84
C ASP A 152 18.19 -3.31 -20.58
N GLY A 153 17.54 -4.05 -19.69
CA GLY A 153 17.95 -5.37 -19.22
C GLY A 153 18.65 -5.35 -17.86
N LEU A 154 19.07 -4.17 -17.40
CA LEU A 154 19.68 -3.96 -16.08
C LEU A 154 18.91 -2.95 -15.23
N THR A 155 18.40 -1.89 -15.84
CA THR A 155 17.66 -0.85 -15.13
C THR A 155 16.67 -0.11 -16.05
N THR A 156 15.85 0.74 -15.45
CA THR A 156 14.98 1.65 -16.18
C THR A 156 15.79 2.75 -16.86
N VAL A 157 15.43 3.00 -18.12
CA VAL A 157 15.89 4.13 -18.92
C VAL A 157 14.69 4.95 -19.35
N ALA A 158 14.86 6.25 -19.52
CA ALA A 158 13.77 7.11 -19.93
C ALA A 158 14.22 8.26 -20.83
N VAL A 159 13.31 8.76 -21.66
CA VAL A 159 13.50 9.98 -22.43
C VAL A 159 12.53 11.05 -21.95
N GLY A 160 13.05 12.24 -21.67
CA GLY A 160 12.26 13.36 -21.21
C GLY A 160 12.73 14.70 -21.76
N THR A 161 11.88 15.70 -21.65
CA THR A 161 12.20 17.08 -22.04
C THR A 161 11.88 18.02 -20.89
N TYR A 162 12.86 18.84 -20.53
CA TYR A 162 12.64 19.93 -19.60
C TYR A 162 11.78 21.02 -20.24
N ARG A 163 10.87 21.60 -19.46
CA ARG A 163 10.07 22.76 -19.89
C ARG A 163 10.96 24.00 -20.05
N GLU A 164 10.43 25.02 -20.72
CA GLU A 164 11.05 26.35 -20.86
C GLU A 164 12.34 26.38 -21.72
N GLY A 165 12.37 25.62 -22.82
CA GLY A 165 13.45 25.69 -23.81
C GLY A 165 14.77 25.02 -23.38
N ARG A 166 14.70 24.19 -22.34
CA ARG A 166 15.80 23.37 -21.83
C ARG A 166 15.96 22.07 -22.65
N PRO A 167 17.11 21.37 -22.55
CA PRO A 167 17.40 20.21 -23.39
C PRO A 167 16.45 19.04 -23.15
N SER A 168 16.38 18.16 -24.14
CA SER A 168 15.81 16.82 -23.97
C SER A 168 16.92 15.86 -23.57
N ILE A 169 16.60 14.91 -22.71
CA ILE A 169 17.60 14.07 -22.04
C ILE A 169 17.20 12.60 -22.09
N HIS A 170 18.20 11.73 -22.09
CA HIS A 170 18.01 10.33 -21.69
C HIS A 170 18.45 10.16 -20.24
N LEU A 171 17.70 9.36 -19.52
CA LEU A 171 17.93 8.98 -18.14
C LEU A 171 18.31 7.51 -18.07
N HIS A 172 19.16 7.17 -17.11
CA HIS A 172 19.56 5.82 -16.78
C HIS A 172 19.53 5.63 -15.27
N GLY A 173 18.98 4.51 -14.82
CA GLY A 173 18.90 4.19 -13.40
C GLY A 173 17.63 4.65 -12.71
N GLU A 174 17.46 4.15 -11.50
CA GLU A 174 16.31 4.39 -10.62
C GLU A 174 16.76 4.90 -9.26
N ASN A 175 15.83 5.47 -8.49
CA ASN A 175 16.08 5.94 -7.13
C ASN A 175 17.32 6.85 -7.08
N HIS A 176 18.19 6.63 -6.10
CA HIS A 176 19.45 7.34 -5.89
C HIS A 176 20.50 7.13 -7.00
N LEU A 177 20.26 6.22 -7.95
CA LEU A 177 21.15 5.95 -9.09
C LEU A 177 20.66 6.58 -10.39
N ARG A 178 19.55 7.32 -10.36
CA ARG A 178 19.03 7.97 -11.57
C ARG A 178 19.98 9.08 -12.02
N THR A 179 20.50 8.93 -13.22
CA THR A 179 21.45 9.86 -13.83
C THR A 179 21.04 10.24 -15.24
N GLU A 180 21.57 11.36 -15.70
CA GLU A 180 21.46 11.77 -17.09
C GLU A 180 22.55 11.08 -17.92
N SER A 181 22.15 10.33 -18.94
CA SER A 181 23.07 9.58 -19.80
C SER A 181 23.39 10.33 -21.09
N MET A 182 22.40 11.00 -21.70
CA MET A 182 22.59 11.75 -22.96
C MET A 182 21.75 13.04 -23.00
N ARG A 183 22.26 14.03 -23.76
CA ARG A 183 21.66 15.36 -23.96
C ARG A 183 21.37 15.63 -25.43
N TYR A 184 20.21 16.21 -25.70
CA TYR A 184 19.72 16.52 -27.04
C TYR A 184 19.19 17.95 -27.12
N GLY A 185 19.37 18.58 -28.27
CA GLY A 185 18.91 19.96 -28.51
C GLY A 185 17.39 20.08 -28.70
N ASN A 186 16.70 18.97 -29.01
CA ASN A 186 15.27 18.96 -29.28
C ASN A 186 14.63 17.60 -28.92
N PRO A 187 13.31 17.56 -28.65
CA PRO A 187 12.61 16.35 -28.25
C PRO A 187 12.50 15.29 -29.35
N VAL A 188 12.37 15.69 -30.62
CA VAL A 188 12.20 14.77 -31.74
C VAL A 188 13.42 13.88 -31.90
N GLU A 189 14.61 14.48 -31.85
CA GLU A 189 15.88 13.77 -31.91
C GLU A 189 16.05 12.82 -30.71
N ALA A 190 15.75 13.29 -29.50
CA ALA A 190 15.86 12.47 -28.29
C ALA A 190 14.93 11.25 -28.35
N ILE A 191 13.68 11.42 -28.75
CA ILE A 191 12.68 10.33 -28.82
C ILE A 191 13.04 9.37 -29.95
N THR A 192 13.46 9.88 -31.11
CA THR A 192 13.86 9.03 -32.25
C THR A 192 15.04 8.14 -31.89
N GLU A 193 16.04 8.71 -31.21
CA GLU A 193 17.21 7.93 -30.78
C GLU A 193 16.85 6.94 -29.67
N PHE A 194 15.94 7.31 -28.75
CA PHE A 194 15.43 6.39 -27.73
C PHE A 194 14.71 5.19 -28.34
N ASP A 195 13.83 5.44 -29.31
CA ASP A 195 13.12 4.40 -30.06
C ASP A 195 14.09 3.50 -30.84
N ARG A 196 15.14 4.07 -31.46
CA ARG A 196 16.19 3.32 -32.14
C ARG A 196 16.99 2.40 -31.21
N LEU A 197 17.23 2.83 -29.96
CA LEU A 197 18.04 2.09 -28.99
C LEU A 197 17.26 0.96 -28.31
N TYR A 198 15.99 1.19 -27.97
CA TYR A 198 15.21 0.27 -27.13
C TYR A 198 14.04 -0.40 -27.86
N GLY A 199 13.64 0.11 -29.02
CA GLY A 199 12.65 -0.50 -29.91
C GLY A 199 11.39 -0.97 -29.19
N ASP A 200 11.09 -2.27 -29.29
CA ASP A 200 9.87 -2.88 -28.73
C ASP A 200 9.78 -2.80 -27.19
N ALA A 201 10.87 -2.48 -26.49
CA ALA A 201 10.87 -2.27 -25.04
C ALA A 201 10.38 -0.88 -24.63
N VAL A 202 10.22 0.05 -25.58
CA VAL A 202 9.74 1.41 -25.30
C VAL A 202 8.28 1.37 -24.88
N ARG A 203 7.96 2.10 -23.81
CA ARG A 203 6.63 2.32 -23.27
C ARG A 203 6.40 3.83 -23.14
N PRO A 204 5.24 4.36 -23.57
CA PRO A 204 4.96 5.77 -23.43
C PRO A 204 4.80 6.18 -21.96
N GLY A 205 5.18 7.42 -21.64
CA GLY A 205 5.07 8.01 -20.31
C GLY A 205 6.21 7.66 -19.36
N PRO A 206 6.14 8.13 -18.10
CA PRO A 206 7.12 7.82 -17.05
C PRO A 206 7.08 6.33 -16.69
N ALA A 207 8.21 5.81 -16.21
CA ALA A 207 8.26 4.49 -15.59
C ALA A 207 7.40 4.47 -14.31
N PRO A 208 6.89 3.29 -13.90
CA PRO A 208 6.25 3.12 -12.62
C PRO A 208 7.13 3.64 -11.48
N ALA A 209 6.50 4.26 -10.48
CA ALA A 209 7.24 4.75 -9.33
C ALA A 209 7.78 3.57 -8.51
N THR A 210 8.99 3.71 -8.00
CA THR A 210 9.61 2.68 -7.16
C THR A 210 9.00 2.67 -5.76
N SER A 211 9.27 1.63 -4.97
CA SER A 211 8.88 1.57 -3.55
C SER A 211 9.42 2.77 -2.75
N THR A 212 10.67 3.16 -3.00
CA THR A 212 11.31 4.32 -2.38
C THR A 212 10.63 5.64 -2.78
N GLU A 213 10.24 5.79 -4.05
CA GLU A 213 9.51 6.97 -4.52
C GLU A 213 8.10 7.05 -3.94
N HIS A 214 7.41 5.91 -3.81
CA HIS A 214 6.12 5.81 -3.15
C HIS A 214 6.21 6.13 -1.65
N GLU A 215 7.23 5.62 -0.96
CA GLU A 215 7.50 5.92 0.44
C GLU A 215 7.70 7.43 0.66
N ALA A 216 8.60 8.04 -0.12
CA ALA A 216 8.86 9.48 -0.04
C ALA A 216 7.60 10.32 -0.38
N ALA A 217 6.75 9.86 -1.31
CA ALA A 217 5.49 10.53 -1.62
C ALA A 217 4.48 10.45 -0.46
N ARG A 218 4.31 9.27 0.16
CA ARG A 218 3.40 9.08 1.30
C ARG A 218 3.79 9.94 2.50
N ILE A 219 5.07 9.99 2.83
CA ILE A 219 5.57 10.76 3.97
C ILE A 219 5.27 12.26 3.81
N ARG A 220 5.37 12.80 2.59
CA ARG A 220 5.06 14.21 2.29
C ARG A 220 3.57 14.54 2.38
N THR A 221 2.70 13.55 2.48
CA THR A 221 1.24 13.73 2.57
C THR A 221 0.64 13.35 3.92
N SER A 222 1.41 12.71 4.80
CA SER A 222 0.94 12.20 6.09
C SER A 222 1.41 13.07 7.24
N LEU A 223 0.51 13.44 8.15
CA LEU A 223 0.84 14.25 9.33
C LEU A 223 1.52 13.41 10.42
N PRO A 224 2.53 13.93 11.15
CA PRO A 224 3.08 13.22 12.30
C PRO A 224 2.07 13.28 13.44
N GLY A 225 1.60 12.13 13.94
CA GLY A 225 0.72 12.06 15.11
C GLY A 225 -0.70 11.56 14.85
N THR A 226 -1.09 11.26 13.60
CA THR A 226 -2.15 10.27 13.32
C THR A 226 -1.58 8.85 13.48
N ALA A 227 -1.01 8.60 14.66
CA ALA A 227 -0.97 7.25 15.19
C ALA A 227 -2.40 6.98 15.70
N ASP A 228 -3.03 5.93 15.20
CA ASP A 228 -4.25 5.40 15.80
C ASP A 228 -4.00 5.27 17.31
N ALA A 229 -4.74 6.05 18.09
CA ALA A 229 -4.78 5.84 19.52
C ALA A 229 -5.31 4.41 19.73
N PRO A 230 -4.56 3.51 20.38
CA PRO A 230 -5.03 2.16 20.62
C PRO A 230 -6.30 2.25 21.46
N SER A 231 -7.44 1.92 20.83
CA SER A 231 -8.70 1.77 21.55
C SER A 231 -8.50 0.70 22.60
N ALA A 232 -8.60 1.09 23.86
CA ALA A 232 -8.51 0.18 24.99
C ALA A 232 -9.52 -0.97 24.83
N PRO A 233 -9.14 -2.23 25.10
CA PRO A 233 -10.04 -3.35 24.91
C PRO A 233 -11.11 -3.32 26.00
N ALA A 234 -12.37 -3.16 25.57
CA ALA A 234 -13.52 -3.45 26.42
C ALA A 234 -13.61 -4.97 26.58
N THR A 235 -13.08 -5.48 27.69
CA THR A 235 -13.29 -6.85 28.14
C THR A 235 -14.78 -7.12 28.32
N THR A 236 -15.37 -7.89 27.40
CA THR A 236 -16.56 -8.70 27.72
C THR A 236 -16.47 -10.02 26.99
N GLY A 237 -16.39 -11.10 27.76
CA GLY A 237 -16.03 -12.42 27.29
C GLY A 237 -17.09 -13.12 26.46
N LEU A 238 -16.61 -13.78 25.41
CA LEU A 238 -17.03 -15.13 25.07
C LEU A 238 -15.76 -15.89 24.60
N VAL A 239 -14.87 -16.15 25.55
CA VAL A 239 -13.79 -17.12 25.36
C VAL A 239 -14.42 -18.49 25.54
N ASP A 240 -14.72 -19.17 24.43
CA ASP A 240 -14.29 -20.54 24.19
C ASP A 240 -14.70 -20.97 22.77
N ALA A 241 -13.72 -21.50 22.04
CA ALA A 241 -13.79 -22.17 20.73
C ALA A 241 -13.41 -21.42 19.44
N HIS A 242 -13.05 -20.13 19.45
CA HIS A 242 -12.51 -19.46 18.23
C HIS A 242 -11.10 -18.84 18.37
N ALA A 243 -10.46 -18.97 19.54
CA ALA A 243 -9.06 -18.56 19.75
C ALA A 243 -8.03 -19.65 19.39
N ALA A 244 -8.41 -20.63 18.55
CA ALA A 244 -7.60 -21.81 18.23
C ALA A 244 -7.09 -21.88 16.78
N ALA A 245 -7.15 -20.78 16.02
CA ALA A 245 -6.50 -20.72 14.70
C ALA A 245 -6.07 -19.28 14.36
N VAL A 246 -5.06 -18.75 15.06
CA VAL A 246 -4.03 -17.98 14.33
C VAL A 246 -3.31 -19.04 13.50
N GLY A 247 -3.92 -19.38 12.37
CA GLY A 247 -3.62 -20.64 11.73
C GLY A 247 -2.26 -20.57 11.05
N ASN A 248 -1.52 -21.65 11.21
CA ASN A 248 -0.12 -21.72 10.83
C ASN A 248 0.00 -21.82 9.29
N HIS A 249 0.16 -20.68 8.61
CA HIS A 249 0.40 -20.64 7.15
C HIS A 249 1.65 -21.43 6.72
N GLU A 250 2.67 -21.51 7.58
CA GLU A 250 3.85 -22.33 7.31
C GLU A 250 3.51 -23.84 7.33
N ALA A 251 2.67 -24.27 8.28
CA ALA A 251 2.16 -25.64 8.28
C ALA A 251 1.30 -25.92 7.04
N LEU A 252 0.44 -24.98 6.65
CA LEU A 252 -0.34 -25.09 5.41
C LEU A 252 0.57 -25.25 4.19
N LEU A 253 1.63 -24.44 4.06
CA LEU A 253 2.59 -24.56 2.96
C LEU A 253 3.27 -25.92 2.92
N ASN A 254 3.72 -26.40 4.08
CA ASN A 254 4.42 -27.68 4.18
C ASN A 254 3.46 -28.85 3.86
N ASP A 255 2.22 -28.80 4.34
CA ASP A 255 1.19 -29.80 4.05
C ASP A 255 0.82 -29.79 2.56
N PHE A 256 0.72 -28.60 1.95
CA PHE A 256 0.47 -28.44 0.52
C PHE A 256 1.59 -29.07 -0.31
N LEU A 257 2.86 -28.69 -0.06
CA LEU A 257 4.01 -29.27 -0.77
C LEU A 257 4.14 -30.79 -0.57
N ALA A 258 3.73 -31.31 0.60
CA ALA A 258 3.74 -32.75 0.85
C ALA A 258 2.62 -33.50 0.12
N SER A 259 1.48 -32.85 -0.10
CA SER A 259 0.28 -33.48 -0.66
C SER A 259 0.14 -33.31 -2.17
N HIS A 260 0.80 -32.30 -2.76
CA HIS A 260 0.67 -31.92 -4.17
C HIS A 260 1.99 -32.11 -4.92
N GLY A 261 2.22 -33.31 -5.45
CA GLY A 261 3.49 -33.71 -6.07
C GLY A 261 3.90 -32.98 -7.37
N LYS A 262 3.05 -32.09 -7.89
CA LYS A 262 3.38 -31.18 -9.01
C LYS A 262 4.06 -29.90 -8.54
N TRP A 263 4.11 -29.65 -7.24
CA TRP A 263 4.72 -28.45 -6.67
C TRP A 263 6.03 -28.82 -5.97
N GLU A 264 7.09 -28.11 -6.33
CA GLU A 264 8.41 -28.31 -5.74
C GLU A 264 8.80 -27.13 -4.86
N LYS A 265 9.48 -27.46 -3.75
CA LYS A 265 10.05 -26.47 -2.85
C LYS A 265 11.39 -25.97 -3.38
N TRP A 266 11.46 -24.68 -3.66
CA TRP A 266 12.69 -23.96 -3.98
C TRP A 266 13.05 -23.00 -2.85
N ARG A 267 14.31 -23.06 -2.42
CA ARG A 267 14.88 -22.10 -1.46
C ARG A 267 15.87 -21.18 -2.17
N THR A 268 15.86 -19.92 -1.79
CA THR A 268 16.92 -18.97 -2.16
C THR A 268 18.07 -19.11 -1.16
N TRP A 269 19.14 -18.31 -1.29
CA TRP A 269 20.27 -18.33 -0.34
C TRP A 269 19.89 -17.86 1.07
N SER A 270 18.70 -17.27 1.25
CA SER A 270 18.13 -16.84 2.54
C SER A 270 17.01 -17.82 2.95
N ASP A 271 16.92 -18.11 4.26
CA ASP A 271 15.83 -18.91 4.83
C ASP A 271 14.56 -18.06 5.08
N GLU A 272 14.57 -16.75 4.78
CA GLU A 272 13.44 -15.83 4.99
C GLU A 272 12.23 -16.12 4.07
N THR A 273 12.47 -16.76 2.92
CA THR A 273 11.43 -17.04 1.92
C THR A 273 11.44 -18.48 1.43
N THR A 274 10.26 -19.01 1.12
CA THR A 274 10.10 -20.29 0.43
C THR A 274 9.30 -20.08 -0.84
N HIS A 275 9.79 -20.63 -1.94
CA HIS A 275 9.09 -20.64 -3.22
C HIS A 275 8.51 -22.04 -3.45
N ALA A 276 7.20 -22.14 -3.59
CA ALA A 276 6.54 -23.30 -4.18
C ALA A 276 6.40 -23.03 -5.68
N VAL A 277 7.02 -23.88 -6.50
CA VAL A 277 7.01 -23.73 -7.97
C VAL A 277 6.31 -24.94 -8.58
N HIS A 278 5.31 -24.70 -9.43
CA HIS A 278 4.61 -25.77 -10.13
C HIS A 278 5.51 -26.36 -11.24
N GLU A 279 5.39 -27.65 -11.55
CA GLU A 279 6.23 -28.38 -12.53
C GLU A 279 6.19 -27.78 -13.94
N SER A 280 5.10 -27.11 -14.29
CA SER A 280 4.94 -26.42 -15.57
C SER A 280 5.78 -25.13 -15.65
N LEU A 281 6.31 -24.65 -14.52
CA LEU A 281 7.03 -23.39 -14.33
C LEU A 281 6.23 -22.13 -14.69
N VAL A 282 4.93 -22.26 -14.98
CA VAL A 282 4.04 -21.13 -15.26
C VAL A 282 3.32 -20.61 -14.03
N MET A 283 3.51 -21.22 -12.86
CA MET A 283 2.93 -20.76 -11.60
C MET A 283 3.95 -20.88 -10.46
N ARG A 284 3.94 -19.87 -9.57
CA ARG A 284 4.75 -19.85 -8.35
C ARG A 284 3.99 -19.19 -7.21
N ALA A 285 4.21 -19.70 -6.00
CA ALA A 285 3.83 -19.06 -4.75
C ALA A 285 5.08 -18.81 -3.91
N GLU A 286 5.34 -17.55 -3.58
CA GLU A 286 6.34 -17.12 -2.62
C GLU A 286 5.67 -16.95 -1.25
N PHE A 287 6.27 -17.54 -0.23
CA PHE A 287 5.88 -17.42 1.17
C PHE A 287 7.02 -16.78 1.96
N VAL A 288 6.71 -15.71 2.69
CA VAL A 288 7.62 -15.00 3.59
C VAL A 288 7.36 -15.49 5.02
N HIS A 289 8.34 -16.13 5.66
CA HIS A 289 8.14 -16.80 6.95
C HIS A 289 7.84 -15.83 8.10
N GLU A 290 8.45 -14.66 8.08
CA GLU A 290 8.36 -13.64 9.14
C GLU A 290 7.87 -12.30 8.57
N ALA A 291 6.79 -12.31 7.78
CA ALA A 291 6.19 -11.08 7.28
C ALA A 291 5.54 -10.28 8.42
N ASP A 292 5.68 -8.95 8.37
CA ASP A 292 4.87 -8.06 9.19
C ASP A 292 3.37 -8.26 8.87
N PRO A 293 2.46 -8.06 9.85
CA PRO A 293 1.02 -8.30 9.66
C PRO A 293 0.39 -7.59 8.45
N ASP A 294 0.88 -6.38 8.17
CA ASP A 294 0.38 -5.51 7.10
C ASP A 294 1.08 -5.77 5.75
N ASP A 295 2.19 -6.54 5.76
CA ASP A 295 2.94 -6.89 4.57
C ASP A 295 2.39 -8.17 3.92
N ALA A 296 2.67 -8.32 2.61
CA ALA A 296 2.29 -9.51 1.87
C ALA A 296 3.13 -10.72 2.31
N GLN A 297 2.52 -11.60 3.10
CA GLN A 297 3.12 -12.87 3.50
C GLN A 297 3.14 -13.89 2.35
N TRP A 298 2.11 -13.86 1.50
CA TRP A 298 2.06 -14.67 0.30
C TRP A 298 2.04 -13.79 -0.95
N LYS A 299 2.82 -14.21 -1.96
CA LYS A 299 2.76 -13.65 -3.30
C LYS A 299 2.63 -14.78 -4.31
N ILE A 300 1.57 -14.76 -5.10
CA ILE A 300 1.30 -15.77 -6.12
C ILE A 300 1.43 -15.10 -7.48
N ALA A 301 2.07 -15.77 -8.44
CA ALA A 301 2.20 -15.26 -9.79
C ALA A 301 2.04 -16.38 -10.80
N ALA A 302 1.33 -16.06 -11.89
CA ALA A 302 1.19 -16.92 -13.05
C ALA A 302 1.75 -16.26 -14.31
N TYR A 303 2.29 -17.08 -15.21
CA TYR A 303 3.10 -16.66 -16.34
C TYR A 303 2.58 -17.24 -17.65
N GLU A 304 2.82 -16.54 -18.75
CA GLU A 304 2.46 -17.02 -20.10
C GLU A 304 3.24 -18.29 -20.48
N SER A 305 4.49 -18.37 -20.04
CA SER A 305 5.37 -19.51 -20.24
C SER A 305 6.45 -19.51 -19.14
N PRO A 306 7.27 -20.57 -19.00
CA PRO A 306 8.35 -20.62 -18.01
C PRO A 306 9.32 -19.43 -18.02
N VAL A 307 9.42 -18.73 -19.15
CA VAL A 307 10.28 -17.55 -19.37
C VAL A 307 9.49 -16.34 -19.88
N GLY A 308 8.16 -16.42 -19.83
CA GLY A 308 7.25 -15.42 -20.38
C GLY A 308 6.87 -14.34 -19.36
N GLU A 309 6.04 -13.40 -19.80
CA GLU A 309 5.54 -12.34 -18.92
C GLU A 309 4.60 -12.89 -17.84
N ARG A 310 4.55 -12.19 -16.71
CA ARG A 310 3.57 -12.44 -15.65
C ARG A 310 2.20 -12.01 -16.15
N LEU A 311 1.27 -12.95 -16.27
CA LEU A 311 -0.09 -12.69 -16.74
C LEU A 311 -0.97 -12.12 -15.63
N TRP A 312 -0.87 -12.69 -14.43
CA TRP A 312 -1.57 -12.19 -13.26
C TRP A 312 -0.83 -12.56 -11.96
N HIS A 313 -1.16 -11.88 -10.88
CA HIS A 313 -0.62 -12.14 -9.55
C HIS A 313 -1.65 -11.91 -8.45
N ALA A 314 -1.35 -12.44 -7.27
CA ALA A 314 -2.11 -12.21 -6.05
C ALA A 314 -1.17 -11.92 -4.87
N THR A 315 -1.65 -11.16 -3.89
CA THR A 315 -0.95 -10.91 -2.63
C THR A 315 -1.88 -11.09 -1.45
N LEU A 316 -1.37 -11.65 -0.35
CA LEU A 316 -2.13 -11.90 0.87
C LEU A 316 -1.36 -11.39 2.08
N THR A 317 -2.04 -10.69 2.98
CA THR A 317 -1.47 -10.29 4.29
C THR A 317 -1.26 -11.50 5.20
N ALA A 318 -0.44 -11.36 6.24
CA ALA A 318 -0.13 -12.47 7.16
C ALA A 318 -1.35 -12.96 7.96
N THR A 319 -2.36 -12.10 8.08
CA THR A 319 -3.59 -12.29 8.86
C THR A 319 -4.74 -12.90 8.06
N VAL A 320 -4.57 -13.15 6.75
CA VAL A 320 -5.63 -13.79 5.94
C VAL A 320 -6.00 -15.14 6.57
N PRO A 321 -7.29 -15.47 6.74
CA PRO A 321 -7.69 -16.77 7.28
C PRO A 321 -7.11 -17.95 6.49
N VAL A 322 -6.57 -18.94 7.20
CA VAL A 322 -5.90 -20.12 6.60
C VAL A 322 -6.78 -20.87 5.63
N ASP A 323 -8.08 -20.96 5.89
CA ASP A 323 -9.00 -21.68 5.00
C ASP A 323 -9.14 -20.96 3.64
N ILE A 324 -9.06 -19.62 3.61
CA ILE A 324 -9.02 -18.82 2.36
C ILE A 324 -7.70 -19.09 1.62
N VAL A 325 -6.56 -19.11 2.33
CA VAL A 325 -5.27 -19.44 1.72
C VAL A 325 -5.26 -20.87 1.18
N ARG A 326 -5.86 -21.82 1.91
CA ARG A 326 -6.00 -23.22 1.48
C ARG A 326 -6.84 -23.31 0.21
N ALA A 327 -8.02 -22.70 0.18
CA ALA A 327 -8.89 -22.68 -0.99
C ALA A 327 -8.17 -22.11 -2.22
N LEU A 328 -7.39 -21.04 -2.04
CA LEU A 328 -6.55 -20.48 -3.10
C LEU A 328 -5.51 -21.50 -3.60
N LEU A 329 -4.69 -22.06 -2.71
CA LEU A 329 -3.64 -23.02 -3.11
C LEU A 329 -4.21 -24.29 -3.75
N GLU A 330 -5.31 -24.81 -3.22
CA GLU A 330 -6.03 -25.96 -3.79
C GLU A 330 -6.58 -25.64 -5.18
N SER A 331 -7.12 -24.44 -5.38
CA SER A 331 -7.61 -23.99 -6.69
C SER A 331 -6.49 -23.97 -7.73
N LEU A 332 -5.29 -23.51 -7.36
CA LEU A 332 -4.10 -23.51 -8.23
C LEU A 332 -3.65 -24.91 -8.68
N ASP A 333 -3.94 -25.95 -7.89
CA ASP A 333 -3.62 -27.34 -8.23
C ASP A 333 -4.77 -28.08 -8.96
N SER A 334 -6.00 -27.60 -8.80
CA SER A 334 -7.23 -28.32 -9.20
C SER A 334 -7.47 -28.43 -10.71
N ALA A 335 -6.91 -27.52 -11.52
CA ALA A 335 -7.15 -27.45 -12.97
C ALA A 335 -5.85 -27.47 -13.79
N ASP A 336 -5.97 -27.36 -15.12
CA ASP A 336 -4.79 -27.25 -15.99
C ASP A 336 -4.02 -25.98 -15.63
N ALA A 337 -2.78 -26.15 -15.16
CA ALA A 337 -1.90 -25.06 -14.78
C ALA A 337 -1.72 -24.02 -15.89
N VAL A 338 -1.78 -24.42 -17.17
CA VAL A 338 -1.69 -23.52 -18.31
C VAL A 338 -2.97 -22.69 -18.45
N GLU A 339 -4.15 -23.29 -18.20
CA GLU A 339 -5.44 -22.59 -18.23
C GLU A 339 -5.55 -21.59 -17.07
N ILE A 340 -5.20 -22.02 -15.86
CA ILE A 340 -5.15 -21.14 -14.69
C ILE A 340 -4.16 -20.00 -14.93
N ALA A 341 -2.98 -20.29 -15.48
CA ALA A 341 -1.99 -19.26 -15.76
C ALA A 341 -2.42 -18.28 -16.85
N ALA A 342 -3.08 -18.76 -17.90
CA ALA A 342 -3.65 -17.93 -18.95
C ALA A 342 -4.70 -16.94 -18.40
N GLY A 343 -5.43 -17.35 -17.36
CA GLY A 343 -6.40 -16.50 -16.69
C GLY A 343 -7.61 -16.16 -17.55
N ASN A 344 -8.38 -15.14 -17.14
CA ASN A 344 -9.61 -14.76 -17.84
C ASN A 344 -9.59 -13.29 -18.27
N VAL A 345 -9.94 -13.04 -19.53
CA VAL A 345 -10.25 -11.67 -19.97
C VAL A 345 -11.50 -11.18 -19.23
N VAL A 346 -11.46 -9.94 -18.77
CA VAL A 346 -12.57 -9.35 -18.03
C VAL A 346 -13.81 -9.28 -18.92
N SER A 347 -14.89 -9.87 -18.44
CA SER A 347 -16.21 -9.77 -19.05
C SER A 347 -17.26 -9.76 -17.93
N GLU A 348 -18.44 -9.19 -18.20
CA GLU A 348 -19.55 -9.19 -17.24
C GLU A 348 -19.91 -10.60 -16.78
N ALA A 349 -19.87 -11.58 -17.69
CA ALA A 349 -20.10 -12.99 -17.38
C ALA A 349 -19.04 -13.55 -16.40
N ASN A 350 -17.76 -13.21 -16.58
CA ASN A 350 -16.69 -13.68 -15.69
C ASN A 350 -16.77 -13.01 -14.31
N VAL A 351 -17.14 -11.73 -14.25
CA VAL A 351 -17.39 -11.02 -12.98
C VAL A 351 -18.56 -11.64 -12.24
N TRP A 352 -19.64 -11.95 -12.96
CA TRP A 352 -20.80 -12.65 -12.41
C TRP A 352 -20.45 -14.03 -11.88
N GLU A 353 -19.76 -14.88 -12.65
CA GLU A 353 -19.38 -16.22 -12.21
C GLU A 353 -18.46 -16.20 -10.97
N ALA A 354 -17.48 -15.30 -10.94
CA ALA A 354 -16.58 -15.12 -9.80
C ALA A 354 -17.32 -14.67 -8.53
N THR A 355 -18.38 -13.86 -8.65
CA THR A 355 -19.11 -13.29 -7.51
C THR A 355 -20.43 -14.00 -7.20
N ARG A 356 -20.86 -14.97 -8.01
CA ARG A 356 -22.07 -15.77 -7.78
C ARG A 356 -22.14 -16.33 -6.35
N PRO A 357 -21.07 -16.88 -5.76
CA PRO A 357 -21.12 -17.38 -4.37
C PRO A 357 -21.49 -16.30 -3.34
N LEU A 358 -21.08 -15.04 -3.56
CA LEU A 358 -21.39 -13.92 -2.67
C LEU A 358 -22.89 -13.59 -2.73
N PHE A 359 -23.47 -13.58 -3.94
CA PHE A 359 -24.91 -13.39 -4.12
C PHE A 359 -25.73 -14.53 -3.49
N GLU A 360 -25.28 -15.77 -3.61
CA GLU A 360 -25.92 -16.94 -2.99
C GLU A 360 -25.85 -16.91 -1.46
N ALA A 361 -24.89 -16.19 -0.89
CA ALA A 361 -24.72 -15.96 0.54
C ALA A 361 -25.36 -14.66 1.05
N ASP A 362 -26.26 -14.05 0.25
CA ASP A 362 -26.98 -12.82 0.59
C ASP A 362 -26.08 -11.60 0.84
N TRP A 363 -24.92 -11.49 0.17
CA TRP A 363 -24.08 -10.31 0.25
C TRP A 363 -24.70 -9.12 -0.49
N ASP A 364 -24.66 -7.94 0.11
CA ASP A 364 -25.21 -6.73 -0.46
C ASP A 364 -24.28 -6.17 -1.55
N HIS A 365 -24.82 -5.95 -2.76
CA HIS A 365 -24.05 -5.37 -3.86
C HIS A 365 -24.29 -3.86 -3.99
N SER A 366 -23.24 -3.11 -4.31
CA SER A 366 -23.30 -1.69 -4.58
C SER A 366 -22.30 -1.28 -5.66
N VAL A 367 -22.56 -0.16 -6.33
CA VAL A 367 -21.65 0.44 -7.31
C VAL A 367 -21.32 1.86 -6.84
N ASP A 368 -20.04 2.13 -6.64
CA ASP A 368 -19.50 3.40 -6.16
C ASP A 368 -18.40 3.90 -7.11
N GLY A 369 -18.77 4.80 -8.02
CA GLY A 369 -17.87 5.35 -9.02
C GLY A 369 -17.24 4.27 -9.90
N ARG A 370 -15.95 3.99 -9.68
CA ARG A 370 -15.19 2.96 -10.43
C ARG A 370 -15.24 1.57 -9.79
N PHE A 371 -15.79 1.46 -8.59
CA PHE A 371 -15.80 0.23 -7.80
C PHE A 371 -17.16 -0.45 -7.83
N ILE A 372 -17.16 -1.78 -7.94
CA ILE A 372 -18.30 -2.63 -7.62
C ILE A 372 -17.95 -3.34 -6.32
N ARG A 373 -18.82 -3.26 -5.31
CA ARG A 373 -18.57 -3.80 -3.97
C ARG A 373 -19.66 -4.77 -3.56
N TRP A 374 -19.25 -5.85 -2.92
CA TRP A 374 -20.12 -6.80 -2.22
C TRP A 374 -19.76 -6.76 -0.73
N GLN A 375 -20.73 -6.49 0.12
CA GLN A 375 -20.55 -6.43 1.57
C GLN A 375 -21.18 -7.66 2.21
N ALA A 376 -20.47 -8.28 3.15
CA ALA A 376 -21.00 -9.39 3.93
C ALA A 376 -22.29 -8.99 4.67
N PRO A 377 -23.27 -9.90 4.80
CA PRO A 377 -24.55 -9.60 5.42
C PRO A 377 -24.41 -9.30 6.92
N GLY A 378 -25.37 -8.57 7.47
CA GLY A 378 -25.41 -8.23 8.90
C GLY A 378 -24.36 -7.19 9.31
N ASP A 379 -23.87 -7.27 10.54
CA ASP A 379 -22.88 -6.33 11.09
C ASP A 379 -21.43 -6.78 10.80
N HIS A 380 -21.22 -7.63 9.78
CA HIS A 380 -19.90 -8.13 9.42
C HIS A 380 -19.10 -7.07 8.64
N SER A 381 -17.91 -6.78 9.14
CA SER A 381 -16.96 -5.85 8.53
C SER A 381 -16.09 -6.55 7.48
N ALA A 382 -16.71 -7.13 6.45
CA ALA A 382 -16.01 -7.87 5.40
C ALA A 382 -16.64 -7.64 4.02
N GLY A 383 -15.82 -7.74 2.97
CA GLY A 383 -16.29 -7.42 1.63
C GLY A 383 -15.38 -7.89 0.50
N VAL A 384 -15.91 -7.76 -0.72
CA VAL A 384 -15.19 -7.95 -1.97
C VAL A 384 -15.38 -6.70 -2.82
N GLN A 385 -14.32 -6.27 -3.52
CA GLN A 385 -14.30 -5.08 -4.36
C GLN A 385 -13.69 -5.46 -5.68
N PHE A 386 -14.37 -5.04 -6.73
CA PHE A 386 -13.91 -5.09 -8.11
C PHE A 386 -13.66 -3.67 -8.60
N ASP A 387 -12.46 -3.41 -9.10
CA ASP A 387 -12.08 -2.13 -9.68
C ASP A 387 -12.24 -2.16 -11.22
N ALA A 388 -13.33 -1.58 -11.70
CA ALA A 388 -13.63 -1.50 -13.13
C ALA A 388 -12.67 -0.59 -13.90
N PHE A 389 -11.95 0.31 -13.22
CA PHE A 389 -10.88 1.09 -13.85
C PHE A 389 -9.65 0.23 -14.07
N ALA A 390 -9.20 -0.51 -13.04
CA ALA A 390 -8.08 -1.43 -13.15
C ALA A 390 -8.31 -2.49 -14.23
N ALA A 391 -9.55 -2.99 -14.36
CA ALA A 391 -9.97 -3.93 -15.40
C ALA A 391 -9.65 -3.50 -16.85
N ASN A 392 -9.54 -2.20 -17.13
CA ASN A 392 -9.26 -1.67 -18.46
C ASN A 392 -7.76 -1.65 -18.81
N PHE A 393 -6.88 -1.95 -17.87
CA PHE A 393 -5.43 -1.89 -18.05
C PHE A 393 -4.82 -3.28 -17.84
N ARG A 394 -4.50 -3.98 -18.93
CA ARG A 394 -4.00 -5.38 -18.90
C ARG A 394 -2.74 -5.62 -18.06
N GLN A 395 -1.98 -4.59 -17.73
CA GLN A 395 -0.72 -4.63 -16.99
C GLN A 395 -0.68 -3.50 -15.94
N SER A 396 -1.73 -3.38 -15.12
CA SER A 396 -1.76 -2.47 -13.99
C SER A 396 -1.35 -3.20 -12.71
N ASP A 397 -0.48 -2.58 -11.91
CA ASP A 397 -0.20 -3.02 -10.53
C ASP A 397 -1.35 -2.71 -9.57
N LEU A 398 -2.42 -2.05 -10.04
CA LEU A 398 -3.61 -1.83 -9.23
C LEU A 398 -4.34 -3.17 -9.04
N PRO A 399 -4.75 -3.49 -7.80
CA PRO A 399 -5.55 -4.67 -7.56
C PRO A 399 -6.91 -4.51 -8.26
N MET A 400 -7.22 -5.47 -9.12
CA MET A 400 -8.50 -5.55 -9.80
C MET A 400 -9.56 -6.12 -8.87
N TRP A 401 -9.17 -7.11 -8.07
CA TRP A 401 -10.01 -7.68 -7.02
C TRP A 401 -9.35 -7.50 -5.66
N THR A 402 -10.17 -7.15 -4.67
CA THR A 402 -9.76 -7.07 -3.26
C THR A 402 -10.81 -7.80 -2.44
N PHE A 403 -10.37 -8.82 -1.70
CA PHE A 403 -11.13 -9.48 -0.65
C PHE A 403 -10.58 -8.97 0.69
N TRP A 404 -11.45 -8.63 1.61
CA TRP A 404 -11.05 -8.20 2.94
C TRP A 404 -12.02 -8.63 4.02
N GLY A 405 -11.55 -8.61 5.26
CA GLY A 405 -12.38 -8.82 6.42
C GLY A 405 -11.85 -8.14 7.67
N GLU A 406 -12.73 -8.11 8.67
CA GLU A 406 -12.56 -7.46 9.97
C GLU A 406 -12.06 -6.00 9.86
N GLY A 407 -12.75 -5.19 9.06
CA GLY A 407 -12.41 -3.77 8.91
C GLY A 407 -13.14 -3.10 7.75
N THR A 408 -12.54 -2.05 7.20
CA THR A 408 -13.04 -1.39 5.99
C THR A 408 -12.16 -1.74 4.79
N ALA A 409 -12.63 -1.48 3.57
CA ALA A 409 -11.84 -1.73 2.36
C ALA A 409 -10.48 -0.98 2.37
N ASP A 410 -10.40 0.18 3.04
CA ASP A 410 -9.18 1.01 3.10
C ASP A 410 -8.30 0.69 4.32
N ALA A 411 -8.84 0.01 5.33
CA ALA A 411 -8.14 -0.42 6.53
C ALA A 411 -8.68 -1.77 7.01
N PRO A 412 -8.36 -2.87 6.29
CA PRO A 412 -8.80 -4.19 6.66
C PRO A 412 -7.80 -4.86 7.63
N GLU A 413 -8.28 -5.72 8.52
CA GLU A 413 -7.37 -6.56 9.33
C GLU A 413 -6.64 -7.58 8.46
N TRP A 414 -7.29 -8.07 7.40
CA TRP A 414 -6.69 -8.91 6.39
C TRP A 414 -7.14 -8.56 4.98
N ALA A 415 -6.24 -8.72 4.01
CA ALA A 415 -6.53 -8.48 2.61
C ALA A 415 -5.91 -9.55 1.70
N LEU A 416 -6.69 -9.97 0.71
CA LEU A 416 -6.26 -10.77 -0.43
C LEU A 416 -6.58 -9.98 -1.71
N THR A 417 -5.56 -9.70 -2.51
CA THR A 417 -5.73 -8.94 -3.75
C THR A 417 -5.32 -9.75 -4.96
N PHE A 418 -5.99 -9.51 -6.09
CA PHE A 418 -5.63 -10.07 -7.39
C PHE A 418 -5.47 -8.96 -8.43
N SER A 419 -4.47 -9.08 -9.29
CA SER A 419 -4.27 -8.22 -10.44
C SER A 419 -5.30 -8.50 -11.54
N THR A 420 -5.20 -7.77 -12.65
CA THR A 420 -5.97 -8.08 -13.85
C THR A 420 -5.69 -9.48 -14.36
N GLN A 421 -6.69 -10.09 -15.00
CA GLN A 421 -6.65 -11.41 -15.63
C GLN A 421 -6.56 -12.62 -14.69
N ALA A 422 -6.67 -12.43 -13.37
CA ALA A 422 -6.77 -13.57 -12.45
C ALA A 422 -7.86 -14.56 -12.89
N ALA A 423 -7.55 -15.86 -12.78
CA ALA A 423 -8.44 -16.91 -13.26
C ALA A 423 -9.79 -16.85 -12.53
N GLY A 424 -10.88 -16.91 -13.30
CA GLY A 424 -12.24 -16.80 -12.79
C GLY A 424 -12.58 -17.94 -11.82
N SER A 425 -12.07 -19.15 -12.06
CA SER A 425 -12.21 -20.30 -11.15
C SER A 425 -11.54 -20.04 -9.81
N VAL A 426 -10.31 -19.50 -9.81
CA VAL A 426 -9.58 -19.16 -8.58
C VAL A 426 -10.32 -18.09 -7.77
N LEU A 427 -10.82 -17.05 -8.44
CA LEU A 427 -11.63 -16.02 -7.80
C LEU A 427 -12.93 -16.58 -7.22
N GLN A 428 -13.58 -17.51 -7.93
CA GLN A 428 -14.81 -18.16 -7.49
C GLN A 428 -14.58 -19.03 -6.25
N ASP A 429 -13.53 -19.86 -6.23
CA ASP A 429 -13.21 -20.73 -5.09
C ASP A 429 -12.89 -19.92 -3.83
N VAL A 430 -12.15 -18.82 -3.98
CA VAL A 430 -11.90 -17.85 -2.90
C VAL A 430 -13.21 -17.18 -2.45
N ALA A 431 -14.09 -16.81 -3.37
CA ALA A 431 -15.38 -16.22 -3.04
C ALA A 431 -16.31 -17.20 -2.31
N VAL A 432 -16.27 -18.49 -2.63
CA VAL A 432 -17.00 -19.54 -1.89
C VAL A 432 -16.54 -19.58 -0.44
N GLU A 433 -15.22 -19.61 -0.21
CA GLU A 433 -14.67 -19.68 1.13
C GLU A 433 -14.95 -18.40 1.94
N ALA A 434 -14.79 -17.23 1.32
CA ALA A 434 -15.13 -15.95 1.93
C ALA A 434 -16.63 -15.86 2.29
N ALA A 435 -17.52 -16.28 1.38
CA ALA A 435 -18.95 -16.34 1.62
C ALA A 435 -19.30 -17.29 2.77
N GLY A 436 -18.70 -18.48 2.80
CA GLY A 436 -18.92 -19.48 3.85
C GLY A 436 -18.52 -18.99 5.24
N ARG A 437 -17.44 -18.21 5.33
CA ARG A 437 -16.95 -17.63 6.59
C ARG A 437 -17.94 -16.63 7.20
N TYR A 438 -18.59 -15.82 6.38
CA TYR A 438 -19.51 -14.76 6.83
C TYR A 438 -20.98 -15.09 6.61
N ALA A 439 -21.28 -16.36 6.29
CA ALA A 439 -22.65 -16.82 6.21
C ALA A 439 -23.32 -16.59 7.58
N ALA A 440 -24.45 -15.89 7.57
CA ALA A 440 -25.28 -15.80 8.75
C ALA A 440 -25.54 -17.23 9.25
N PRO A 441 -25.46 -17.52 10.57
CA PRO A 441 -25.91 -18.79 11.07
C PRO A 441 -27.35 -18.91 10.60
N LEU A 442 -27.62 -19.84 9.68
CA LEU A 442 -28.99 -20.22 9.35
C LEU A 442 -29.62 -20.52 10.70
N ALA A 443 -30.46 -19.59 11.19
CA ALA A 443 -31.19 -19.73 12.43
C ALA A 443 -31.77 -21.11 12.36
N SER A 444 -31.23 -21.99 13.22
CA SER A 444 -31.15 -23.41 13.00
C SER A 444 -32.37 -23.84 12.22
N ALA A 445 -32.20 -24.23 10.96
CA ALA A 445 -33.25 -24.96 10.26
C ALA A 445 -33.56 -26.08 11.23
N ARG A 446 -34.65 -25.86 11.97
CA ARG A 446 -35.08 -26.67 13.07
C ARG A 446 -35.04 -28.04 12.44
N ARG A 447 -34.11 -28.88 12.88
CA ARG A 447 -34.29 -30.31 12.74
C ARG A 447 -35.61 -30.53 13.46
N GLN A 448 -36.70 -30.40 12.70
CA GLN A 448 -37.88 -31.21 12.86
C GLN A 448 -37.42 -32.62 12.49
N ASN A 449 -36.53 -33.19 13.31
CA ASN A 449 -36.80 -34.48 13.91
C ASN A 449 -38.00 -34.28 14.87
N SER A 450 -39.13 -33.82 14.31
CA SER A 450 -40.41 -34.33 14.76
C SER A 450 -40.31 -35.79 14.39
N LEU A 451 -40.01 -36.59 15.40
CA LEU A 451 -40.41 -37.98 15.53
C LEU A 451 -41.50 -38.28 14.49
N ARG A 452 -41.19 -39.16 13.53
CA ARG A 452 -42.20 -40.00 12.91
C ARG A 452 -42.84 -40.81 14.04
N THR A 453 -43.77 -40.20 14.76
CA THR A 453 -44.83 -40.92 15.42
C THR A 453 -45.70 -41.40 14.27
N ALA A 454 -45.49 -42.66 13.88
CA ALA A 454 -46.42 -43.38 13.04
C ALA A 454 -47.81 -43.23 13.67
N SER A 455 -48.69 -42.48 13.01
CA SER A 455 -50.12 -42.59 13.25
C SER A 455 -50.69 -43.61 12.26
N PRO A 456 -51.62 -44.45 12.72
CA PRO A 456 -51.93 -45.74 12.11
C PRO A 456 -52.69 -45.60 10.79
N VAL A 457 -52.52 -46.62 9.95
CA VAL A 457 -53.31 -46.91 8.76
C VAL A 457 -54.81 -46.88 9.10
N PRO A 458 -55.67 -46.19 8.34
CA PRO A 458 -57.10 -46.44 8.38
C PRO A 458 -57.39 -47.70 7.55
N ASP A 459 -57.87 -48.75 8.22
CA ASP A 459 -58.44 -49.93 7.57
C ASP A 459 -59.70 -49.57 6.76
N PRO A 460 -60.03 -50.36 5.72
CA PRO A 460 -61.02 -50.03 4.72
C PRO A 460 -62.45 -50.13 5.27
N HIS A 461 -63.28 -49.15 4.91
CA HIS A 461 -64.71 -49.15 5.21
C HIS A 461 -65.39 -50.43 4.70
N ALA A 462 -66.00 -51.15 5.65
CA ALA A 462 -66.93 -52.24 5.42
C ALA A 462 -68.12 -51.78 4.55
N GLY A 463 -68.43 -52.57 3.52
CA GLY A 463 -69.61 -52.39 2.69
C GLY A 463 -70.91 -52.61 3.49
N PRO A 464 -72.01 -51.91 3.14
CA PRO A 464 -73.30 -52.10 3.79
C PRO A 464 -73.98 -53.40 3.34
N PRO A 465 -74.79 -54.02 4.20
CA PRO A 465 -75.47 -55.28 3.89
C PRO A 465 -76.58 -55.08 2.85
N ALA A 466 -76.66 -56.03 1.92
CA ALA A 466 -77.76 -56.18 1.00
C ALA A 466 -79.07 -56.45 1.75
N ARG A 467 -80.12 -55.70 1.41
CA ARG A 467 -81.52 -56.17 1.41
C ARG A 467 -82.41 -55.20 0.66
N THR A 468 -82.91 -55.60 -0.50
CA THR A 468 -84.32 -55.37 -0.87
C THR A 468 -84.74 -56.34 -1.97
N ARG A 469 -85.81 -57.08 -1.64
CA ARG A 469 -86.71 -57.91 -2.46
C ARG A 469 -86.15 -59.03 -3.33
#